data_AF-A0A8G2E8X8-F1
#
_entry.id   AF-A0A8G2E8X8-F1
#
_cell.length_a   1.000
_cell.length_b   1.000
_cell.length_c   1.000
_cell.angle_alpha   90.00
_cell.angle_beta   90.00
_cell.angle_gamma   90.00
#
_symmetry.space_group_name_H-M   'P 1'
#
loop_
_entity.id
_entity.type
_entity.pdbx_description
1 polymer ?
#
loop_
_entity_poly.entity_id
_entity_poly.type
_entity_poly.pdbx_seq_one_letter_code
_entity_poly.pdbx_strand_id
1 'polypeptide(L)' 'MSGVYFESKRIGDISCTHVKIGGVEAMMKQIGDRKVITSQGRGNVRQVKAIVRALHKTIQ' A
#
# COMPACT_ATOMS: atom_id res chain seq x y z
N MET A 1 -12.64 2.98 -17.27
CA MET A 1 -11.17 2.81 -17.11
C MET A 1 -10.88 2.63 -15.63
N SER A 2 -10.59 1.41 -15.18
CA SER A 2 -10.15 1.17 -13.80
C SER A 2 -8.66 1.51 -13.70
N GLY A 3 -8.35 2.79 -13.46
CA GLY A 3 -6.98 3.23 -13.24
C GLY A 3 -6.42 2.58 -11.98
N VAL A 4 -5.14 2.19 -12.04
CA VAL A 4 -4.37 1.87 -10.84
C VAL A 4 -3.82 3.18 -10.30
N TYR A 5 -4.11 3.49 -9.05
CA TYR A 5 -3.47 4.58 -8.34
C TYR A 5 -2.40 4.00 -7.42
N PHE A 6 -1.23 4.63 -7.44
CA PHE A 6 -0.07 4.25 -6.68
C PHE A 6 0.67 5.49 -6.21
N GLU A 7 1.00 5.52 -4.92
CA GLU A 7 1.85 6.55 -4.33
C GLU A 7 2.77 5.91 -3.27
N SER A 8 4.02 6.36 -3.20
CA SER A 8 4.94 5.99 -2.13
C SER A 8 5.71 7.21 -1.65
N LYS A 9 5.78 7.40 -0.34
CA LYS A 9 6.42 8.54 0.33
C LYS A 9 7.30 8.04 1.47
N ARG A 10 8.46 8.68 1.65
CA ARG A 10 9.34 8.48 2.81
C ARG A 10 9.72 9.85 3.38
N ILE A 11 9.57 10.01 4.69
CA ILE A 11 9.96 11.20 5.44
C ILE A 11 10.69 10.72 6.70
N GLY A 12 12.01 10.83 6.71
CA GLY A 12 12.86 10.24 7.75
C GLY A 12 12.63 8.73 7.88
N ASP A 13 12.31 8.28 9.09
CA ASP A 13 12.06 6.87 9.43
C ASP A 13 10.62 6.41 9.17
N ILE A 14 9.79 7.29 8.60
CA ILE A 14 8.41 6.98 8.26
C ILE A 14 8.32 6.77 6.75
N SER A 15 7.85 5.59 6.34
CA SER A 15 7.50 5.32 4.96
C SER A 15 6.04 4.89 4.82
N CYS A 16 5.42 5.29 3.71
CA CYS A 16 4.03 5.00 3.42
C CYS A 16 3.89 4.67 1.93
N THR A 17 3.22 3.56 1.64
CA THR A 17 2.88 3.16 0.27
C THR A 17 1.39 2.91 0.19
N HIS A 18 0.74 3.52 -0.79
CA HIS A 18 -0.69 3.50 -0.99
C HIS A 18 -0.99 2.99 -2.41
N VAL A 19 -1.82 1.97 -2.50
CA VAL A 19 -2.27 1.35 -3.74
C VAL A 19 -3.80 1.32 -3.76
N LYS A 20 -4.39 1.77 -4.86
CA LYS A 20 -5.83 1.64 -5.12
C LYS A 20 -6.05 1.02 -6.50
N ILE A 21 -6.79 -0.07 -6.52
CA ILE A 21 -7.07 -0.86 -7.72
C ILE A 21 -8.57 -1.17 -7.72
N GLY A 22 -9.29 -0.58 -8.66
CA GLY A 22 -10.75 -0.71 -8.74
C GLY A 22 -11.43 -0.22 -7.45
N GLY A 23 -12.28 -1.07 -6.85
CA GLY A 23 -13.01 -0.78 -5.61
C GLY A 23 -12.26 -1.09 -4.32
N VAL A 24 -10.95 -1.38 -4.38
CA VAL A 24 -10.13 -1.75 -3.23
C VAL A 24 -8.95 -0.80 -3.09
N GLU A 25 -8.67 -0.43 -1.84
CA GLU A 25 -7.57 0.44 -1.47
C GLU A 25 -6.78 -0.21 -0.33
N ALA A 26 -5.45 -0.18 -0.41
CA ALA A 26 -4.56 -0.68 0.63
C ALA A 26 -3.40 0.27 0.87
N MET A 27 -3.06 0.48 2.14
CA MET A 27 -1.99 1.35 2.57
C MET A 27 -1.07 0.60 3.52
N MET A 28 0.23 0.65 3.25
CA MET A 28 1.28 0.14 4.13
C MET A 28 2.03 1.32 4.72
N LYS A 29 2.09 1.39 6.05
CA LYS A 29 2.90 2.37 6.79
C LYS A 29 3.96 1.65 7.60
N GLN A 30 5.19 2.13 7.55
CA GLN A 30 6.29 1.67 8.36
C GLN A 30 6.87 2.85 9.16
N ILE A 31 7.15 2.62 10.44
CA ILE A 31 7.83 3.55 11.34
C ILE A 31 8.93 2.75 12.05
N GLY A 32 10.19 2.98 11.71
CA GLY A 32 11.29 2.10 12.11
C GLY A 32 11.02 0.65 11.67
N ASP A 33 10.99 -0.29 12.61
CA ASP A 33 10.70 -1.71 12.31
C ASP A 33 9.21 -2.06 12.31
N ARG A 34 8.35 -1.15 12.79
CA ARG A 34 6.91 -1.43 12.93
C ARG A 34 6.19 -1.20 11.61
N LYS A 35 5.64 -2.27 11.05
CA LYS A 35 4.87 -2.27 9.79
C LYS A 35 3.38 -2.49 10.08
N VAL A 36 2.54 -1.63 9.53
CA VAL A 36 1.07 -1.74 9.60
C VAL A 36 0.49 -1.67 8.19
N ILE A 37 -0.48 -2.53 7.90
CA ILE A 37 -1.19 -2.52 6.62
C ILE A 37 -2.68 -2.44 6.88
N THR A 38 -3.31 -1.43 6.30
CA THR A 38 -4.76 -1.24 6.28
C THR A 38 -5.29 -1.45 4.86
N SER A 39 -6.55 -1.87 4.76
CA SER A 39 -7.22 -2.03 3.48
C SER A 39 -8.72 -1.81 3.63
N GLN A 40 -9.34 -1.26 2.61
CA GLN A 40 -10.77 -0.99 2.57
C GLN A 40 -11.35 -1.28 1.17
N GLY A 41 -12.68 -1.41 1.11
CA GLY A 41 -13.40 -1.65 -0.14
C GLY A 41 -13.80 -3.11 -0.37
N ARG A 42 -14.45 -3.36 -1.51
CA ARG A 42 -14.97 -4.68 -1.91
C ARG A 42 -14.29 -5.13 -3.21
N GLY A 43 -13.87 -6.40 -3.24
CA GLY A 43 -13.13 -6.98 -4.37
C GLY A 43 -11.97 -7.85 -3.88
N ASN A 44 -10.90 -7.95 -4.68
CA ASN A 44 -9.77 -8.81 -4.36
C ASN A 44 -8.79 -8.16 -3.36
N VAL A 45 -9.23 -7.99 -2.11
CA VAL A 45 -8.46 -7.34 -1.03
C VAL A 45 -7.11 -8.02 -0.78
N ARG A 46 -7.05 -9.35 -0.91
CA ARG A 46 -5.79 -10.11 -0.71
C ARG A 46 -4.75 -9.77 -1.77
N GLN A 47 -5.16 -9.67 -3.04
CA GLN A 47 -4.25 -9.26 -4.13
C GLN A 47 -3.73 -7.84 -3.91
N VAL A 48 -4.61 -6.87 -3.60
CA VAL A 48 -4.17 -5.49 -3.39
C VAL A 48 -3.26 -5.36 -2.17
N LYS A 49 -3.50 -6.12 -1.09
CA LYS A 49 -2.57 -6.22 0.04
C LYS A 49 -1.21 -6.81 -0.33
N ALA A 50 -1.18 -7.81 -1.20
CA ALA A 50 0.09 -8.39 -1.66
C ALA A 50 0.88 -7.39 -2.51
N ILE A 51 0.18 -6.66 -3.40
CA ILE A 51 0.78 -5.62 -4.25
C ILE A 51 1.37 -4.50 -3.40
N VAL A 52 0.61 -3.94 -2.43
CA VAL A 52 1.14 -2.86 -1.59
C VAL A 52 2.36 -3.30 -0.77
N ARG A 53 2.39 -4.54 -0.28
CA ARG A 53 3.56 -5.11 0.42
C ARG A 53 4.77 -5.22 -0.49
N ALA A 54 4.58 -5.74 -1.70
CA ALA A 54 5.65 -5.92 -2.66
C ALA A 54 6.24 -4.56 -3.04
N LEU A 55 5.39 -3.60 -3.41
CA LEU A 55 5.82 -2.25 -3.79
C LEU A 55 6.52 -1.53 -2.64
N HIS A 56 6.00 -1.62 -1.42
CA HIS A 56 6.64 -1.02 -0.26
C HIS A 56 8.04 -1.61 0.00
N LYS A 57 8.20 -2.94 -0.12
CA LYS A 57 9.51 -3.60 0.02
C LYS A 57 10.48 -3.23 -1.10
N THR A 58 10.00 -3.03 -2.33
CA THR A 58 10.87 -2.69 -3.46
C THR A 58 11.39 -1.26 -3.40
N ILE A 59 10.64 -0.34 -2.77
CA ILE A 59 10.97 1.09 -2.76
C ILE A 59 11.77 1.51 -1.52
N GLN A 60 11.54 0.87 -0.37
CA GLN A 60 12.11 1.27 0.92
C GLN A 60 13.38 0.51 1.28
#